data_AF-A0A564G6X4-F1
#
_entry.id   AF-A0A564G6X4-F1
#
_cell.length_a   1.000
_cell.length_b   1.000
_cell.length_c   1.000
_cell.angle_alpha   90.00
_cell.angle_beta   90.00
_cell.angle_gamma   90.00
#
_symmetry.space_group_name_H-M   'P 1'
#
loop_
_entity.id
_entity.type
_entity.pdbx_description
1 polymer ?
#
loop_
_entity_poly.entity_id
_entity_poly.type
_entity_poly.pdbx_seq_one_letter_code
_entity_poly.pdbx_strand_id
1 'polypeptide(L)'
;MAQDDSFTLDESITAQKALRSALGLPEEVFPVEAFVGMVSDEIEQHRKAGKSDQDIAAIIEQATGKSISAEAIAEHYATPEERHPHGD
;
A
#
# COMPACT_ATOMS: atom_id res chain seq x y z
N MET A 1 -26.97 -10.66 -18.14
CA MET A 1 -26.03 -11.22 -17.16
C MET A 1 -24.81 -10.32 -17.22
N ALA A 2 -24.70 -9.37 -16.30
CA ALA A 2 -23.53 -8.51 -16.19
C ALA A 2 -23.00 -8.76 -14.77
N GLN A 3 -22.02 -9.64 -14.67
CA GLN A 3 -21.33 -9.93 -13.44
C GLN A 3 -19.84 -9.73 -13.76
N ASP A 4 -19.17 -8.96 -12.90
CA ASP A 4 -17.72 -8.88 -12.75
C ASP A 4 -16.87 -8.30 -13.90
N ASP A 5 -16.67 -6.98 -13.88
CA ASP A 5 -15.51 -6.32 -14.53
C ASP A 5 -14.60 -5.69 -13.44
N SER A 6 -14.51 -6.35 -12.28
CA SER A 6 -13.74 -5.89 -11.13
C SER A 6 -12.98 -7.04 -10.51
N PHE A 7 -11.70 -6.82 -10.21
CA PHE A 7 -10.87 -7.76 -9.49
C PHE A 7 -10.69 -7.28 -8.06
N THR A 8 -10.65 -8.21 -7.11
CA THR A 8 -10.24 -7.92 -5.74
C THR A 8 -8.73 -7.60 -5.68
N LEU A 9 -8.30 -7.01 -4.57
CA LEU A 9 -6.87 -6.77 -4.32
C LEU A 9 -6.07 -8.07 -4.35
N ASP A 10 -6.59 -9.14 -3.72
CA ASP A 10 -5.93 -10.44 -3.69
C ASP A 10 -5.78 -11.07 -5.09
N GLU A 11 -6.83 -10.97 -5.91
CA GLU A 11 -6.77 -11.42 -7.31
C GLU A 11 -5.75 -10.62 -8.13
N SER A 12 -5.65 -9.31 -7.90
CA SER A 12 -4.68 -8.44 -8.55
C SER A 12 -3.23 -8.82 -8.19
N ILE A 13 -2.96 -9.06 -6.91
CA ILE A 13 -1.64 -9.52 -6.43
C ILE A 13 -1.30 -10.91 -6.97
N THR A 14 -2.29 -11.81 -7.01
CA THR A 14 -2.13 -13.16 -7.57
C THR A 14 -1.77 -13.11 -9.05
N ALA A 15 -2.47 -12.28 -9.84
CA ALA A 15 -2.17 -12.08 -11.25
C ALA A 15 -0.76 -11.49 -11.46
N GLN A 16 -0.37 -10.46 -10.68
CA GLN A 16 0.96 -9.86 -10.76
C GLN A 16 2.07 -10.89 -10.48
N LYS A 17 1.91 -11.70 -9.42
CA LYS A 17 2.85 -12.78 -9.09
C LYS A 17 2.95 -13.81 -10.21
N ALA A 18 1.83 -14.22 -10.79
CA ALA A 18 1.79 -15.19 -11.88
C ALA A 18 2.50 -14.67 -13.14
N LEU A 19 2.29 -13.41 -13.52
CA LEU A 19 2.93 -12.78 -14.67
C LEU A 19 4.46 -12.69 -14.50
N ARG A 20 4.93 -12.32 -13.29
CA ARG A 20 6.37 -12.29 -12.99
C ARG A 20 7.00 -13.68 -13.05
N SER A 21 6.33 -14.66 -12.45
CA SER A 21 6.76 -16.06 -12.46
C SER A 21 6.87 -16.61 -13.89
N ALA A 22 5.89 -16.29 -14.76
CA ALA A 22 5.91 -16.68 -16.17
C ALA A 22 7.10 -16.10 -16.95
N LEU A 23 7.61 -14.93 -16.54
CA LEU A 23 8.80 -14.31 -17.10
C LEU A 23 10.10 -14.71 -16.40
N GLY A 24 10.03 -15.54 -15.34
CA GLY A 24 11.19 -15.90 -14.52
C GLY A 24 11.78 -14.73 -13.74
N LEU A 25 10.98 -13.69 -13.47
CA LEU A 25 11.42 -12.54 -12.69
C LEU A 25 11.43 -12.87 -11.19
N PRO A 26 12.40 -12.33 -10.43
CA PRO A 26 12.43 -12.48 -8.98
C PRO A 26 11.23 -11.79 -8.31
N GLU A 27 10.99 -12.13 -7.04
CA GLU A 27 9.98 -11.45 -6.22
C GLU A 27 10.19 -9.93 -6.24
N GLU A 28 9.11 -9.19 -6.45
CA GLU A 28 9.17 -7.74 -6.43
C GLU A 28 9.31 -7.26 -5.00
N VAL A 29 10.36 -6.47 -4.73
CA VAL A 29 10.58 -5.86 -3.44
C VAL A 29 10.46 -4.36 -3.62
N PHE A 30 9.54 -3.75 -2.88
CA PHE A 30 9.33 -2.32 -2.89
C PHE A 30 10.14 -1.66 -1.76
N PRO A 31 10.75 -0.50 -2.00
CA PRO A 31 11.23 0.35 -0.91
C PRO A 31 10.04 0.80 -0.05
N VAL A 32 10.32 1.17 1.21
CA VAL A 32 9.30 1.60 2.17
C VAL A 32 8.47 2.75 1.61
N GLU A 33 9.09 3.71 0.92
CA GLU A 33 8.41 4.82 0.27
C GLU A 33 7.31 4.36 -0.71
N ALA A 34 7.66 3.47 -1.65
CA ALA A 34 6.72 2.96 -2.64
C ALA A 34 5.60 2.13 -1.97
N PHE A 35 5.95 1.34 -0.96
CA PHE A 35 4.97 0.58 -0.18
C PHE A 35 3.99 1.51 0.53
N VAL A 36 4.48 2.52 1.26
CA VAL A 36 3.64 3.51 1.95
C VAL A 36 2.76 4.26 0.95
N GLY A 37 3.29 4.59 -0.24
CA GLY A 37 2.51 5.16 -1.32
C GLY A 37 1.36 4.27 -1.79
N MET A 38 1.59 2.96 -1.94
CA MET A 38 0.57 1.99 -2.34
C MET A 38 -0.56 1.85 -1.32
N VAL A 39 -0.23 1.84 -0.02
CA VAL A 39 -1.23 1.71 1.07
C VAL A 39 -1.65 3.06 1.67
N SER A 40 -1.35 4.16 0.98
CA SER A 40 -1.52 5.52 1.51
C SER A 40 -2.99 5.89 1.70
N ASP A 41 -3.89 5.32 0.90
CA ASP A 41 -5.34 5.53 1.05
C ASP A 41 -5.85 4.86 2.33
N GLU A 42 -5.44 3.61 2.59
CA GLU A 42 -5.79 2.89 3.80
C GLU A 42 -5.19 3.55 5.06
N ILE A 43 -3.95 4.05 4.97
CA ILE A 43 -3.34 4.85 6.05
C ILE A 43 -4.19 6.09 6.34
N GLU A 44 -4.61 6.82 5.30
CA GLU A 44 -5.45 8.01 5.46
C GLU A 44 -6.80 7.67 6.10
N GLN A 45 -7.46 6.62 5.63
CA GLN A 45 -8.74 6.17 6.18
C GLN A 45 -8.61 5.76 7.66
N HIS A 46 -7.52 5.10 8.05
CA HIS A 46 -7.25 4.78 9.44
C HIS A 46 -6.97 6.01 10.30
N ARG A 47 -6.22 6.99 9.80
CA ARG A 47 -6.01 8.29 10.48
C ARG A 47 -7.33 9.04 10.66
N LYS A 48 -8.18 9.09 9.63
CA LYS A 48 -9.53 9.69 9.70
C LYS A 48 -10.45 8.99 10.71
N ALA A 49 -10.25 7.67 10.90
CA ALA A 49 -10.93 6.90 11.94
C ALA A 49 -10.34 7.11 13.35
N GLY A 50 -9.32 7.95 13.52
CA GLY A 50 -8.70 8.29 14.79
C GLY A 50 -7.56 7.37 15.24
N LYS A 51 -7.05 6.50 14.36
CA LYS A 51 -5.88 5.66 14.67
C LYS A 51 -4.59 6.46 14.52
N SER A 52 -3.62 6.19 15.40
CA SER A 52 -2.29 6.78 15.31
C SER A 52 -1.42 6.00 14.32
N ASP A 53 -0.34 6.61 13.84
CA ASP A 53 0.63 5.94 12.96
C ASP A 53 1.26 4.70 13.61
N GLN A 54 1.37 4.69 14.94
CA GLN A 54 1.81 3.51 15.69
C GLN A 54 0.82 2.34 15.59
N ASP A 55 -0.49 2.62 15.67
CA ASP A 55 -1.52 1.59 15.48
C ASP A 55 -1.50 1.06 14.05
N ILE A 56 -1.31 1.94 13.07
CA ILE A 56 -1.23 1.59 11.65
C ILE A 56 0.00 0.74 11.38
N ALA A 57 1.16 1.12 11.92
CA ALA A 57 2.39 0.34 11.87
C ALA A 57 2.20 -1.06 12.47
N ALA A 58 1.54 -1.17 13.63
CA ALA A 58 1.25 -2.45 14.26
C ALA A 58 0.32 -3.34 13.42
N ILE A 59 -0.65 -2.75 12.71
CA ILE A 59 -1.53 -3.48 11.78
C ILE A 59 -0.73 -4.02 10.60
N ILE A 60 0.14 -3.19 10.00
CA ILE A 60 1.00 -3.58 8.88
C ILE A 60 1.97 -4.70 9.31
N GLU A 61 2.57 -4.57 10.50
CA GLU A 61 3.48 -5.57 11.04
C GLU A 61 2.76 -6.90 11.28
N GLN A 62 1.57 -6.88 11.87
CA GLN A 62 0.77 -8.10 12.08
C GLN A 62 0.35 -8.77 10.77
N ALA A 63 0.06 -8.00 9.72
CA ALA A 63 -0.37 -8.53 8.43
C ALA A 63 0.80 -9.08 7.60
N THR A 64 1.97 -8.43 7.65
CA THR A 64 3.11 -8.72 6.76
C THR A 64 4.24 -9.48 7.44
N GLY A 65 4.27 -9.51 8.78
CA GLY A 65 5.39 -9.99 9.57
C GLY A 65 6.64 -9.09 9.49
N LYS A 66 6.57 -7.93 8.84
CA LYS A 66 7.67 -6.97 8.73
C LYS A 66 7.37 -5.70 9.52
N SER A 67 8.30 -5.31 10.38
CA SER A 67 8.23 -4.07 11.13
C SER A 67 8.39 -2.86 10.23
N ILE A 68 7.49 -1.90 10.38
CA ILE A 68 7.61 -0.54 9.83
C ILE A 68 7.47 0.46 10.98
N SER A 69 8.32 1.48 11.01
CA SER A 69 8.24 2.51 12.05
C SER A 69 7.13 3.51 11.73
N ALA A 70 6.46 4.03 12.77
CA ALA A 70 5.50 5.13 12.62
C ALA A 70 6.14 6.37 11.96
N GLU A 71 7.42 6.63 12.25
CA GLU A 71 8.21 7.69 11.61
C GLU A 71 8.36 7.46 10.10
N ALA A 72 8.62 6.23 9.67
CA ALA A 72 8.72 5.89 8.25
C ALA A 72 7.37 6.05 7.53
N ILE A 73 6.26 5.72 8.20
CA ILE A 73 4.93 6.01 7.68
C ILE A 73 4.75 7.51 7.54
N ALA A 74 5.05 8.30 8.57
CA ALA A 74 4.87 9.75 8.55
C ALA A 74 5.79 10.46 7.53
N GLU A 75 7.03 10.01 7.37
CA GLU A 75 8.03 10.60 6.47
C GLU A 75 7.72 10.31 4.99
N HIS A 76 7.25 9.10 4.68
CA HIS A 76 6.95 8.70 3.31
C HIS A 76 5.48 8.86 2.92
N TYR A 77 4.60 9.18 3.88
CA TYR A 77 3.22 9.51 3.60
C TYR A 77 3.17 10.91 2.97
N ALA A 78 2.97 10.96 1.66
CA ALA A 78 2.55 12.19 1.00
C ALA A 78 1.08 12.45 1.31
N THR A 79 0.80 13.61 1.91
CA THR A 79 -0.58 14.09 2.06
C THR A 79 -1.24 14.23 0.68
N PRO A 80 -2.57 14.11 0.56
CA PRO A 80 -3.24 14.29 -0.72
C PRO A 80 -2.92 15.65 -1.39
N GLU A 81 -2.62 16.68 -0.58
CA GLU A 81 -2.19 18.00 -1.05
C GLU A 81 -0.77 17.98 -1.65
N GLU A 82 0.13 17.14 -1.12
CA GLU A 82 1.49 16.94 -1.66
C GLU A 82 1.52 15.98 -2.85
N ARG A 83 0.56 15.05 -2.95
CA ARG A 83 0.40 14.16 -4.12
C ARG A 83 -0.06 14.91 -5.38
N HIS A 84 -0.56 16.13 -5.24
CA HIS A 84 -0.88 17.03 -6.34
C HIS A 84 0.19 18.13 -6.45
N PRO A 85 1.33 17.88 -7.12
CA PRO A 85 2.14 19.00 -7.59
C PRO A 85 1.30 19.75 -8.62
N HIS A 86 0.81 20.94 -8.26
CA HIS A 86 0.34 22.00 -9.16
C HIS A 86 -0.12 21.51 -10.55
N GLY A 87 -1.38 21.12 -10.65
CA GLY A 87 -2.08 21.25 -11.93
C GLY A 87 -2.48 22.72 -12.10
N ASP A 88 -1.61 23.51 -12.73
CA ASP A 88 -1.99 24.77 -13.39
C ASP A 88 -2.63 24.44 -14.75
#